data_AF-A0A9X6ZP63-F1
#
_entry.id   AF-A0A9X6ZP63-F1
#
_cell.length_a   1.000
_cell.length_b   1.000
_cell.length_c   1.000
_cell.angle_alpha   90.00
_cell.angle_beta   90.00
_cell.angle_gamma   90.00
#
_symmetry.space_group_name_H-M   'P 1'
#
loop_
_entity.id
_entity.type
_entity.pdbx_description
1 polymer ?
#
loop_
_entity_poly.entity_id
_entity_poly.type
_entity_poly.pdbx_seq_one_letter_code
_entity_poly.pdbx_strand_id
1 'polypeptide(L)'
;MGNIVKYRHGSEDSLDIDVVYVFEKMPTFQECQEFCSNKQENRNIMVIENGIVADCFKGRIDELNNGLYGTYDLHEQECELLITRRVERDVVMKVIRAVRCILSHCSRTSYRKVVKKALKSSSWKERVQALQSIDINSIDDYGKSGSKEDIFKVFAFQIGQAWGLLEGMELYTKSEISIQFPLLKQYLYRESDVSPYHLSRYLSIFLEKLSEFKTIEVDGFAEFLDFKKKVDLKKEAYVS
;
A
#
# COMPACT_ATOMS: atom_id res chain seq x y z
N MET A 1 8.49 4.36 32.38
CA MET A 1 8.57 4.17 30.92
C MET A 1 9.44 5.28 30.40
N GLY A 2 10.59 4.98 29.80
CA GLY A 2 11.46 6.01 29.22
C GLY A 2 10.72 6.80 28.14
N ASN A 3 11.25 7.97 27.75
CA ASN A 3 10.68 8.77 26.67
C ASN A 3 10.68 7.93 25.38
N ILE A 4 9.50 7.48 24.96
CA ILE A 4 9.32 6.78 23.68
C ILE A 4 9.33 7.85 22.59
N VAL A 5 10.31 7.77 21.69
CA VAL A 5 10.38 8.68 20.53
C VAL A 5 9.16 8.45 19.63
N LYS A 6 8.53 9.54 19.20
CA LYS A 6 7.32 9.56 18.39
C LYS A 6 7.55 10.45 17.17
N TYR A 7 7.14 9.99 16.00
CA TYR A 7 7.12 10.79 14.78
C TYR A 7 5.73 10.85 14.16
N ARG A 8 5.40 12.00 13.58
CA ARG A 8 4.28 12.14 12.64
C ARG A 8 4.78 11.91 11.21
N HIS A 9 3.95 11.32 10.36
CA HIS A 9 4.31 11.09 8.96
C HIS A 9 3.08 11.09 8.05
N GLY A 10 3.30 11.02 6.74
CA GLY A 10 2.22 11.00 5.76
C GLY A 10 1.84 12.39 5.25
N SER A 11 0.62 12.51 4.70
CA SER A 11 0.21 13.75 4.01
C SER A 11 -0.13 14.86 5.01
N GLU A 12 0.34 16.08 4.75
CA GLU A 12 0.00 17.29 5.51
C GLU A 12 -1.50 17.63 5.47
N ASP A 13 -2.18 17.20 4.41
CA ASP A 13 -3.60 17.42 4.14
C ASP A 13 -4.48 16.23 4.56
N SER A 14 -3.95 15.33 5.39
CA SER A 14 -4.71 14.22 5.97
C SER A 14 -5.50 14.67 7.20
N LEU A 15 -6.71 14.14 7.36
CA LEU A 15 -7.48 14.28 8.61
C LEU A 15 -6.99 13.28 9.67
N ASP A 16 -6.35 12.19 9.24
CA ASP A 16 -5.82 11.16 10.11
C ASP A 16 -4.45 11.57 10.64
N ILE A 17 -4.22 11.35 11.94
CA ILE A 17 -2.91 11.57 12.57
C ILE A 17 -2.15 10.23 12.54
N ASP A 18 -1.36 10.05 11.49
CA ASP A 18 -0.47 8.90 11.34
C ASP A 18 0.81 9.12 12.17
N VAL A 19 1.05 8.22 13.13
CA VAL A 19 2.18 8.31 14.06
C VAL A 19 2.90 6.98 14.19
N VAL A 20 4.22 7.05 14.31
CA VAL A 20 5.06 5.88 14.56
C VAL A 20 5.90 6.09 15.81
N TYR A 21 5.97 5.05 16.63
CA TYR A 21 6.71 5.04 17.89
C TYR A 21 7.94 4.16 17.77
N VAL A 22 9.07 4.63 18.29
CA VAL A 22 10.35 3.90 18.29
C VAL A 22 10.46 3.06 19.56
N PHE A 23 10.63 1.76 19.37
CA PHE A 23 10.90 0.82 20.45
C PHE A 23 12.32 0.26 20.31
N GLU A 24 12.97 -0.02 21.44
CA GLU A 24 14.31 -0.66 21.43
C GLU A 24 14.30 -2.05 20.79
N LYS A 25 13.19 -2.78 20.95
CA LYS A 25 12.93 -4.08 20.33
C LYS A 25 11.45 -4.22 20.01
N MET A 26 11.13 -5.03 19.01
CA MET A 26 9.74 -5.26 18.65
C MET A 26 8.99 -5.93 19.82
N PRO A 27 7.89 -5.34 20.33
CA PRO A 27 7.05 -6.00 21.32
C PRO A 27 6.39 -7.26 20.75
N THR A 28 5.75 -8.03 21.62
CA THR A 28 4.93 -9.15 21.14
C THR A 28 3.78 -8.65 20.26
N PHE A 29 3.27 -9.53 19.40
CA PHE A 29 2.15 -9.19 18.52
C PHE A 29 0.92 -8.69 19.30
N GLN A 30 0.64 -9.27 20.47
CA GLN A 30 -0.49 -8.87 21.32
C GLN A 30 -0.30 -7.46 21.90
N GLU A 31 0.90 -7.15 22.41
CA GLU A 31 1.22 -5.81 22.92
C GLU A 31 1.15 -4.77 21.81
N CYS A 32 1.65 -5.10 20.62
CA CYS A 32 1.56 -4.22 19.45
C CYS A 32 0.10 -3.95 19.06
N GLN A 33 -0.75 -4.98 19.04
CA GLN A 33 -2.18 -4.83 18.76
C GLN A 33 -2.87 -3.91 19.76
N GLU A 34 -2.62 -4.13 21.05
CA GLU A 34 -3.20 -3.32 22.12
C GLU A 34 -2.76 -1.85 21.98
N PHE A 35 -1.45 -1.62 21.86
CA PHE A 35 -0.90 -0.28 21.72
C PHE A 35 -1.43 0.45 20.48
N CYS A 36 -1.53 -0.26 19.35
CA CYS A 36 -1.95 0.30 18.07
C CYS A 36 -3.47 0.38 17.86
N SER A 37 -4.28 -0.05 18.84
CA SER A 37 -5.75 0.01 18.81
C SER A 37 -6.33 1.38 19.19
N ASN A 38 -5.46 2.39 19.31
CA ASN A 38 -5.85 3.74 19.67
C ASN A 38 -6.81 4.36 18.63
N LYS A 39 -7.84 5.06 19.12
CA LYS A 39 -8.89 5.67 18.27
C LYS A 39 -8.63 7.13 17.90
N GLN A 40 -7.70 7.80 18.59
CA GLN A 40 -7.36 9.21 18.36
C GLN A 40 -6.23 9.35 17.34
N GLU A 41 -5.31 8.38 17.32
CA GLU A 41 -4.14 8.38 16.46
C GLU A 41 -4.01 7.04 15.74
N ASN A 42 -3.66 7.05 14.45
CA ASN A 42 -3.32 5.82 13.74
C ASN A 42 -1.88 5.45 14.05
N ARG A 43 -1.72 4.69 15.15
CA ARG A 43 -0.40 4.32 15.66
C ARG A 43 0.25 3.18 14.90
N ASN A 44 1.56 3.27 14.75
CA ASN A 44 2.44 2.18 14.34
C ASN A 44 3.65 2.09 15.29
N ILE A 45 4.36 0.97 15.23
CA ILE A 45 5.58 0.72 15.99
C ILE A 45 6.70 0.40 15.01
N MET A 46 7.90 0.91 15.28
CA MET A 46 9.11 0.55 14.57
C MET A 46 10.30 0.33 15.52
N VAL A 47 11.27 -0.42 15.04
CA VAL A 47 12.61 -0.53 15.62
C VAL A 47 13.58 0.09 14.63
N ILE A 48 14.50 0.91 15.10
CA ILE A 48 15.56 1.51 14.27
C ILE A 48 16.90 0.91 14.66
N GLU A 49 17.65 0.46 13.67
CA GLU A 49 19.05 0.02 13.83
C GLU A 49 19.90 0.68 12.74
N ASN A 50 21.08 1.18 13.12
CA ASN A 50 22.04 1.76 12.16
C ASN A 50 21.47 2.86 11.26
N GLY A 51 20.52 3.64 11.79
CA GLY A 51 19.88 4.77 11.12
C GLY A 51 18.84 4.37 10.06
N ILE A 52 18.35 3.13 10.08
CA ILE A 52 17.24 2.66 9.23
C ILE A 52 16.22 1.88 10.05
N VAL A 53 14.99 1.77 9.57
CA VAL A 53 14.00 0.87 10.16
C VAL A 53 14.49 -0.57 10.01
N ALA A 54 14.52 -1.31 11.10
CA ALA A 54 14.90 -2.73 11.16
C ALA A 54 13.67 -3.65 11.26
N ASP A 55 12.60 -3.18 11.91
CA ASP A 55 11.33 -3.90 12.02
C ASP A 55 10.16 -2.93 12.19
N CYS A 56 8.96 -3.35 11.80
CA CYS A 56 7.74 -2.57 11.94
C CYS A 56 6.50 -3.44 12.17
N PHE A 57 5.56 -2.97 12.98
CA PHE A 57 4.34 -3.73 13.26
C PHE A 57 3.33 -3.68 12.10
N LYS A 58 3.07 -2.49 11.55
CA LYS A 58 2.20 -2.29 10.37
C LYS A 58 3.04 -1.91 9.17
N GLY A 59 2.82 -2.57 8.04
CA GLY A 59 3.41 -2.20 6.75
C GLY A 59 4.68 -2.97 6.42
N ARG A 60 5.60 -2.32 5.70
CA ARG A 60 6.89 -2.88 5.29
C ARG A 60 8.00 -1.92 5.71
N ILE A 61 9.14 -2.50 6.06
CA ILE A 61 10.31 -1.79 6.54
C ILE A 61 10.76 -0.69 5.57
N ASP A 62 10.87 -1.02 4.27
CA ASP A 62 11.29 -0.09 3.22
C ASP A 62 10.31 1.07 3.02
N GLU A 63 9.01 0.76 3.02
CA GLU A 63 7.93 1.73 2.86
C GLU A 63 7.85 2.69 4.05
N LEU A 64 7.96 2.16 5.28
CA LEU A 64 7.95 2.99 6.49
C LEU A 64 9.22 3.81 6.61
N ASN A 65 10.39 3.23 6.33
CA ASN A 65 11.67 3.93 6.41
C ASN A 65 11.69 5.15 5.50
N ASN A 66 11.43 4.94 4.21
CA ASN A 66 11.52 6.02 3.23
C ASN A 66 10.30 6.95 3.32
N GLY A 67 9.13 6.43 3.71
CA GLY A 67 7.93 7.24 3.90
C GLY A 67 8.06 8.21 5.06
N LEU A 68 8.57 7.76 6.21
CA LEU A 68 8.87 8.67 7.31
C LEU A 68 9.97 9.66 6.90
N TYR A 69 11.07 9.17 6.31
CA TYR A 69 12.16 10.04 5.84
C TYR A 69 11.68 11.13 4.86
N GLY A 70 10.80 10.76 3.92
CA GLY A 70 10.29 11.67 2.90
C GLY A 70 9.18 12.61 3.36
N THR A 71 8.53 12.33 4.51
CA THR A 71 7.41 13.14 5.00
C THR A 71 7.68 13.79 6.36
N TYR A 72 8.86 13.59 6.95
CA TYR A 72 9.22 14.11 8.27
C TYR A 72 9.04 15.64 8.38
N ASP A 73 9.54 16.39 7.38
CA ASP A 73 9.49 17.85 7.34
C ASP A 73 8.08 18.43 7.06
N LEU A 74 7.10 17.59 6.73
CA LEU A 74 5.71 18.02 6.51
C LEU A 74 4.94 18.21 7.83
N HIS A 75 5.54 17.85 8.96
CA HIS A 75 4.89 17.91 10.28
C HIS A 75 5.83 18.56 11.29
N GLU A 76 5.26 19.21 12.31
CA GLU A 76 6.03 19.60 13.49
C GLU A 76 6.43 18.35 14.29
N GLN A 77 7.71 18.27 14.67
CA GLN A 77 8.31 17.11 15.33
C GLN A 77 8.99 17.53 16.62
N GLU A 78 8.87 16.71 17.65
CA GLU A 78 9.47 16.98 18.97
C GLU A 78 10.94 16.53 19.07
N CYS A 79 11.38 15.68 18.13
CA CYS A 79 12.69 15.04 18.14
C CYS A 79 13.27 15.03 16.73
N GLU A 80 14.60 15.12 16.61
CA GLU A 80 15.32 14.91 15.34
C GLU A 80 15.03 13.52 14.77
N LEU A 81 15.05 13.41 13.44
CA LEU A 81 14.81 12.15 12.73
C LEU A 81 15.97 11.18 12.95
N LEU A 82 15.69 10.02 13.54
CA LEU A 82 16.69 8.96 13.76
C LEU A 82 17.01 8.15 12.50
N ILE A 83 16.14 8.19 11.48
CA ILE A 83 16.43 7.60 10.17
C ILE A 83 17.37 8.53 9.42
N THR A 84 18.55 8.03 9.06
CA THR A 84 19.61 8.84 8.45
C THR A 84 19.69 8.69 6.93
N ARG A 85 19.03 7.68 6.36
CA ARG A 85 19.06 7.42 4.92
C ARG A 85 17.83 6.65 4.44
N ARG A 86 17.55 6.78 3.13
CA ARG A 86 16.63 5.89 2.41
C ARG A 86 17.23 4.50 2.23
N VAL A 87 16.36 3.51 2.08
CA VAL A 87 16.70 2.13 1.72
C VAL A 87 16.09 1.77 0.35
N GLU A 88 16.58 0.69 -0.25
CA GLU A 88 16.01 0.19 -1.49
C GLU A 88 14.56 -0.24 -1.29
N ARG A 89 13.68 0.15 -2.22
CA ARG A 89 12.26 -0.16 -2.16
C ARG A 89 11.93 -1.52 -2.74
N ASP A 90 11.01 -2.20 -2.07
CA ASP A 90 10.51 -3.49 -2.47
C ASP A 90 9.37 -3.34 -3.51
N VAL A 91 9.76 -3.12 -4.77
CA VAL A 91 8.83 -2.88 -5.88
C VAL A 91 7.85 -4.05 -6.06
N VAL A 92 8.36 -5.29 -6.04
CA VAL A 92 7.55 -6.51 -6.25
C VAL A 92 6.50 -6.63 -5.16
N MET A 93 6.88 -6.47 -3.89
CA MET A 93 5.91 -6.57 -2.81
C MET A 93 4.91 -5.40 -2.85
N LYS A 94 5.32 -4.18 -3.21
CA LYS A 94 4.39 -3.05 -3.35
C LYS A 94 3.31 -3.34 -4.39
N VAL A 95 3.65 -3.85 -5.58
CA VAL A 95 2.65 -4.15 -6.62
C VAL A 95 1.74 -5.32 -6.21
N ILE A 96 2.28 -6.35 -5.56
CA ILE A 96 1.48 -7.49 -5.06
C ILE A 96 0.44 -6.99 -4.05
N ARG A 97 0.84 -6.11 -3.14
CA ARG A 97 -0.03 -5.54 -2.10
C ARG A 97 -1.08 -4.61 -2.70
N ALA A 98 -0.71 -3.79 -3.69
CA ALA A 98 -1.66 -2.94 -4.40
C ALA A 98 -2.75 -3.75 -5.11
N VAL A 99 -2.37 -4.78 -5.89
CA VAL A 99 -3.32 -5.68 -6.58
C VAL A 99 -4.21 -6.40 -5.57
N ARG A 100 -3.65 -6.94 -4.49
CA ARG A 100 -4.43 -7.60 -3.44
C ARG A 100 -5.43 -6.65 -2.78
N CYS A 101 -5.01 -5.41 -2.48
CA CYS A 101 -5.86 -4.40 -1.86
C CYS A 101 -7.09 -4.11 -2.74
N ILE A 102 -6.85 -3.81 -4.03
CA ILE A 102 -7.92 -3.51 -4.99
C ILE A 102 -8.87 -4.71 -5.14
N LEU A 103 -8.33 -5.91 -5.36
CA LEU A 103 -9.15 -7.13 -5.41
C LEU A 103 -9.98 -7.32 -4.13
N SER A 104 -9.42 -7.04 -2.95
CA SER A 104 -10.12 -7.26 -1.68
C SER A 104 -11.38 -6.39 -1.55
N HIS A 105 -11.33 -5.13 -1.99
CA HIS A 105 -12.51 -4.26 -2.06
C HIS A 105 -13.53 -4.75 -3.09
N CYS A 106 -13.08 -5.28 -4.24
CA CYS A 106 -13.98 -5.88 -5.22
C CYS A 106 -14.60 -7.22 -4.76
N SER A 107 -14.16 -7.81 -3.65
CA SER A 107 -14.61 -9.14 -3.19
C SER A 107 -16.03 -9.17 -2.63
N ARG A 108 -16.69 -8.02 -2.54
CA ARG A 108 -18.08 -7.85 -2.08
C ARG A 108 -19.03 -7.37 -3.19
N THR A 109 -18.55 -7.32 -4.42
CA THR A 109 -19.30 -6.88 -5.60
C THR A 109 -19.86 -8.07 -6.37
N SER A 110 -20.48 -7.83 -7.52
CA SER A 110 -20.86 -8.86 -8.51
C SER A 110 -19.67 -9.74 -8.94
N TYR A 111 -18.43 -9.23 -8.86
CA TYR A 111 -17.20 -9.95 -9.20
C TYR A 111 -16.67 -10.86 -8.08
N ARG A 112 -17.39 -11.00 -6.96
CA ARG A 112 -16.93 -11.77 -5.78
C ARG A 112 -16.37 -13.15 -6.11
N LYS A 113 -17.01 -13.91 -7.00
CA LYS A 113 -16.58 -15.29 -7.33
C LYS A 113 -15.19 -15.32 -7.95
N VAL A 114 -14.96 -14.50 -9.00
CA VAL A 114 -13.65 -14.43 -9.68
C VAL A 114 -12.58 -13.85 -8.76
N VAL A 115 -12.91 -12.80 -8.00
CA VAL A 115 -12.00 -12.17 -7.05
C VAL A 115 -11.55 -13.13 -5.95
N LYS A 116 -12.48 -13.88 -5.33
CA LYS A 116 -12.14 -14.83 -4.25
C LYS A 116 -11.31 -16.00 -4.76
N LYS A 117 -11.50 -16.43 -6.01
CA LYS A 117 -10.62 -17.42 -6.64
C LYS A 117 -9.21 -16.85 -6.80
N ALA A 118 -9.08 -15.67 -7.39
CA ALA A 118 -7.79 -15.02 -7.63
C ALA A 118 -6.99 -14.76 -6.34
N LEU A 119 -7.63 -14.27 -5.29
CA LEU A 119 -6.99 -14.04 -3.98
C LEU A 119 -6.46 -15.32 -3.32
N LYS A 120 -7.02 -16.48 -3.66
CA LYS A 120 -6.54 -17.79 -3.20
C LYS A 120 -5.49 -18.40 -4.11
N SER A 121 -5.26 -17.82 -5.28
CA SER A 121 -4.31 -18.34 -6.26
C SER A 121 -2.87 -18.01 -5.86
N SER A 122 -1.98 -18.94 -6.19
CA SER A 122 -0.52 -18.76 -6.22
C SER A 122 -0.04 -18.12 -7.53
N SER A 123 -0.93 -17.96 -8.51
CA SER A 123 -0.62 -17.36 -9.79
C SER A 123 -0.66 -15.85 -9.75
N TRP A 124 0.44 -15.19 -10.10
CA TRP A 124 0.44 -13.76 -10.36
C TRP A 124 -0.48 -13.42 -11.53
N LYS A 125 -0.37 -14.20 -12.62
CA LYS A 125 -1.15 -14.01 -13.84
C LYS A 125 -2.65 -14.08 -13.58
N GLU A 126 -3.14 -15.06 -12.81
CA GLU A 126 -4.57 -15.14 -12.49
C GLU A 126 -5.05 -13.93 -11.66
N ARG A 127 -4.20 -13.35 -10.80
CA ARG A 127 -4.56 -12.15 -10.03
C ARG A 127 -4.70 -10.92 -10.92
N VAL A 128 -3.74 -10.70 -11.82
CA VAL A 128 -3.78 -9.60 -12.79
C VAL A 128 -5.00 -9.76 -13.71
N GLN A 129 -5.20 -10.96 -14.28
CA GLN A 129 -6.34 -11.23 -15.17
C GLN A 129 -7.70 -11.07 -14.49
N ALA A 130 -7.82 -11.51 -13.24
CA ALA A 130 -9.05 -11.31 -12.48
C ALA A 130 -9.36 -9.82 -12.30
N LEU A 131 -8.35 -9.00 -12.01
CA LEU A 131 -8.54 -7.56 -11.86
C LEU A 131 -8.83 -6.88 -13.20
N GLN A 132 -8.20 -7.33 -14.30
CA GLN A 132 -8.51 -6.86 -15.66
C GLN A 132 -9.95 -7.16 -16.09
N SER A 133 -10.56 -8.24 -15.56
CA SER A 133 -11.95 -8.60 -15.88
C SER A 133 -13.01 -7.75 -15.16
N ILE A 134 -12.60 -6.88 -14.23
CA ILE A 134 -13.50 -6.06 -13.44
C ILE A 134 -13.75 -4.74 -14.16
N ASP A 135 -15.00 -4.48 -14.53
CA ASP A 135 -15.41 -3.15 -14.95
C ASP A 135 -15.81 -2.33 -13.72
N ILE A 136 -14.93 -1.42 -13.30
CA ILE A 136 -15.20 -0.53 -12.17
C ILE A 136 -16.35 0.43 -12.47
N ASN A 137 -16.61 0.74 -13.74
CA ASN A 137 -17.68 1.65 -14.13
C ASN A 137 -19.07 1.04 -13.88
N SER A 138 -19.17 -0.29 -13.82
CA SER A 138 -20.43 -1.01 -13.58
C SER A 138 -20.65 -1.42 -12.12
N ILE A 139 -19.81 -0.96 -11.17
CA ILE A 139 -19.96 -1.29 -9.75
C ILE A 139 -20.70 -0.15 -9.05
N ASP A 140 -21.95 -0.43 -8.68
CA ASP A 140 -22.80 0.50 -7.94
C ASP A 140 -22.71 0.32 -6.43
N ASP A 141 -22.39 -0.89 -5.95
CA ASP A 141 -22.29 -1.22 -4.53
C ASP A 141 -21.06 -2.08 -4.23
N TYR A 142 -20.27 -1.62 -3.26
CA TYR A 142 -19.12 -2.33 -2.71
C TYR A 142 -19.42 -3.01 -1.37
N GLY A 143 -20.69 -3.00 -0.94
CA GLY A 143 -21.19 -3.53 0.31
C GLY A 143 -20.58 -2.82 1.52
N LYS A 144 -20.25 -3.59 2.56
CA LYS A 144 -19.63 -3.07 3.80
C LYS A 144 -18.16 -2.65 3.66
N SER A 145 -17.66 -2.47 2.43
CA SER A 145 -16.24 -2.15 2.19
C SER A 145 -15.92 -0.66 2.30
N GLY A 146 -16.93 0.19 2.46
CA GLY A 146 -16.82 1.65 2.54
C GLY A 146 -17.74 2.36 1.55
N SER A 147 -17.75 3.70 1.61
CA SER A 147 -18.37 4.52 0.56
C SER A 147 -17.65 4.34 -0.77
N LYS A 148 -18.31 4.68 -1.89
CA LYS A 148 -17.70 4.60 -3.23
C LYS A 148 -16.49 5.53 -3.32
N GLU A 149 -16.61 6.71 -2.72
CA GLU A 149 -15.59 7.75 -2.64
C GLU A 149 -14.37 7.27 -1.85
N ASP A 150 -14.57 6.60 -0.70
CA ASP A 150 -13.47 6.00 0.07
C ASP A 150 -12.72 4.93 -0.72
N ILE A 151 -13.46 4.09 -1.45
CA ILE A 151 -12.87 3.01 -2.24
C ILE A 151 -12.11 3.57 -3.44
N PHE A 152 -12.66 4.58 -4.11
CA PHE A 152 -11.97 5.27 -5.21
C PHE A 152 -10.70 5.96 -4.73
N LYS A 153 -10.73 6.60 -3.55
CA LYS A 153 -9.52 7.13 -2.90
C LYS A 153 -8.49 6.03 -2.66
N VAL A 154 -8.91 4.88 -2.13
CA VAL A 154 -7.99 3.74 -1.89
C VAL A 154 -7.39 3.25 -3.22
N PHE A 155 -8.19 3.08 -4.26
CA PHE A 155 -7.70 2.61 -5.57
C PHE A 155 -6.74 3.61 -6.19
N ALA A 156 -7.10 4.89 -6.23
CA ALA A 156 -6.26 5.95 -6.76
C ALA A 156 -4.91 6.02 -6.02
N PHE A 157 -4.94 5.89 -4.69
CA PHE A 157 -3.72 5.89 -3.89
C PHE A 157 -2.85 4.65 -4.15
N GLN A 158 -3.44 3.44 -4.17
CA GLN A 158 -2.70 2.21 -4.45
C GLN A 158 -2.09 2.21 -5.86
N ILE A 159 -2.85 2.63 -6.88
CA ILE A 159 -2.38 2.73 -8.27
C ILE A 159 -1.27 3.78 -8.35
N GLY A 160 -1.50 4.99 -7.83
CA GLY A 160 -0.55 6.09 -7.90
C GLY A 160 0.79 5.75 -7.25
N GLN A 161 0.79 5.18 -6.04
CA GLN A 161 2.03 4.79 -5.37
C GLN A 161 2.76 3.64 -6.06
N ALA A 162 2.01 2.59 -6.45
CA ALA A 162 2.64 1.40 -7.05
C ALA A 162 3.18 1.71 -8.45
N TRP A 163 2.42 2.46 -9.26
CA TRP A 163 2.90 2.90 -10.57
C TRP A 163 4.05 3.88 -10.43
N GLY A 164 3.95 4.91 -9.59
CA GLY A 164 5.06 5.83 -9.33
C GLY A 164 6.35 5.06 -9.01
N LEU A 165 6.26 4.05 -8.15
CA LEU A 165 7.42 3.25 -7.77
C LEU A 165 7.99 2.40 -8.93
N LEU A 166 7.15 1.87 -9.81
CA LEU A 166 7.60 1.18 -11.03
C LEU A 166 8.40 2.10 -11.96
N GLU A 167 8.08 3.39 -11.97
CA GLU A 167 8.77 4.43 -12.74
C GLU A 167 9.95 5.06 -11.95
N GLY A 168 10.32 4.48 -10.81
CA GLY A 168 11.42 4.97 -9.98
C GLY A 168 11.10 6.18 -9.10
N MET A 169 9.81 6.52 -8.93
CA MET A 169 9.34 7.63 -8.10
C MET A 169 8.69 7.13 -6.81
N GLU A 170 9.13 7.63 -5.67
CA GLU A 170 8.50 7.32 -4.39
C GLU A 170 7.49 8.41 -4.02
N LEU A 171 6.20 8.12 -4.17
CA LEU A 171 5.10 9.04 -3.86
C LEU A 171 4.42 8.61 -2.54
N TYR A 172 4.42 9.47 -1.53
CA TYR A 172 3.91 9.15 -0.18
C TYR A 172 2.59 9.81 0.15
N THR A 173 2.28 10.92 -0.51
CA THR A 173 1.16 11.79 -0.17
C THR A 173 0.14 11.87 -1.29
N LYS A 174 -1.09 12.26 -0.95
CA LYS A 174 -2.14 12.56 -1.95
C LYS A 174 -1.68 13.67 -2.90
N SER A 175 -1.03 14.70 -2.34
CA SER A 175 -0.52 15.84 -3.10
C SER A 175 0.48 15.39 -4.16
N GLU A 176 1.52 14.64 -3.78
CA GLU A 176 2.53 14.11 -4.71
C GLU A 176 1.90 13.25 -5.82
N ILE A 177 0.98 12.35 -5.47
CA ILE A 177 0.27 11.54 -6.47
C ILE A 177 -0.57 12.43 -7.39
N SER A 178 -1.24 13.45 -6.86
CA SER A 178 -2.06 14.36 -7.67
C SER A 178 -1.24 15.26 -8.59
N ILE A 179 0.01 15.58 -8.23
CA ILE A 179 0.93 16.31 -9.09
C ILE A 179 1.39 15.40 -10.24
N GLN A 180 1.79 14.17 -9.91
CA GLN A 180 2.29 13.22 -10.90
C GLN A 180 1.20 12.66 -11.81
N PHE A 181 0.00 12.45 -11.27
CA PHE A 181 -1.16 11.87 -11.95
C PHE A 181 -2.41 12.75 -11.74
N PRO A 182 -2.52 13.92 -12.40
CA PRO A 182 -3.55 14.93 -12.12
C PRO A 182 -5.00 14.43 -12.19
N LEU A 183 -5.27 13.49 -13.08
CA LEU A 183 -6.61 12.92 -13.26
C LEU A 183 -7.03 11.97 -12.11
N LEU A 184 -6.09 11.56 -11.24
CA LEU A 184 -6.39 10.82 -10.01
C LEU A 184 -6.80 11.75 -8.85
N LYS A 185 -6.56 13.06 -8.96
CA LYS A 185 -6.81 14.04 -7.89
C LYS A 185 -8.24 13.96 -7.35
N GLN A 186 -9.23 13.97 -8.24
CA GLN A 186 -10.65 13.94 -7.86
C GLN A 186 -11.01 12.76 -6.94
N TYR A 187 -10.37 11.60 -7.13
CA TYR A 187 -10.59 10.42 -6.30
C TYR A 187 -9.81 10.50 -4.98
N LEU A 188 -8.56 10.99 -5.02
CA LEU A 188 -7.72 11.15 -3.83
C LEU A 188 -8.35 12.08 -2.78
N TYR A 189 -9.05 13.11 -3.26
CA TYR A 189 -9.75 14.10 -2.43
C TYR A 189 -11.24 13.80 -2.22
N ARG A 190 -11.73 12.64 -2.69
CA ARG A 190 -13.12 12.19 -2.52
C ARG A 190 -14.15 13.23 -3.01
N GLU A 191 -13.89 13.84 -4.17
CA GLU A 191 -14.88 14.71 -4.79
C GLU A 191 -16.16 13.90 -5.06
N SER A 192 -17.33 14.52 -4.85
CA SER A 192 -18.63 13.87 -5.03
C SER A 192 -18.98 13.72 -6.51
N ASP A 193 -19.81 12.73 -6.84
CA ASP A 193 -20.38 12.51 -8.18
C ASP A 193 -19.34 12.33 -9.30
N VAL A 194 -18.11 11.93 -8.95
CA VAL A 194 -17.05 11.68 -9.92
C VAL A 194 -17.26 10.39 -10.69
N SER A 195 -17.10 10.47 -12.02
CA SER A 195 -17.11 9.29 -12.87
C SER A 195 -15.89 8.40 -12.59
N PRO A 196 -16.01 7.07 -12.51
CA PRO A 196 -14.88 6.14 -12.40
C PRO A 196 -13.99 6.06 -13.66
N TYR A 197 -14.34 6.76 -14.74
CA TYR A 197 -13.68 6.63 -16.04
C TYR A 197 -12.15 6.77 -15.97
N HIS A 198 -11.64 7.83 -15.35
CA HIS A 198 -10.20 8.04 -15.26
C HIS A 198 -9.54 7.00 -14.35
N LEU A 199 -10.16 6.66 -13.22
CA LEU A 199 -9.67 5.62 -12.32
C LEU A 199 -9.54 4.27 -13.05
N SER A 200 -10.56 3.90 -13.83
CA SER A 200 -10.57 2.69 -14.66
C SER A 200 -9.46 2.72 -15.72
N ARG A 201 -9.24 3.87 -16.38
CA ARG A 201 -8.13 4.02 -17.35
C ARG A 201 -6.76 3.85 -16.70
N TYR A 202 -6.52 4.47 -15.55
CA TYR A 202 -5.25 4.29 -14.82
C TYR A 202 -5.05 2.86 -14.38
N LEU A 203 -6.11 2.19 -13.91
CA LEU A 203 -6.05 0.79 -13.56
C LEU A 203 -5.69 -0.08 -14.78
N SER A 204 -6.30 0.15 -15.95
CA SER A 204 -5.99 -0.61 -17.17
C SER A 204 -4.51 -0.53 -17.53
N ILE A 205 -3.97 0.68 -17.61
CA ILE A 205 -2.56 0.89 -18.00
C ILE A 205 -1.62 0.29 -16.95
N PHE A 206 -1.94 0.46 -15.66
CA PHE A 206 -1.20 -0.18 -14.58
C PHE A 206 -1.18 -1.70 -14.74
N LEU A 207 -2.32 -2.34 -15.02
CA LEU A 207 -2.40 -3.79 -15.20
C LEU A 207 -1.73 -4.29 -16.47
N GLU A 208 -1.77 -3.51 -17.56
CA GLU A 208 -0.98 -3.79 -18.76
C GLU A 208 0.50 -3.90 -18.41
N LYS A 209 1.03 -2.92 -17.65
CA LYS A 209 2.42 -2.96 -17.20
C LYS A 209 2.73 -4.17 -16.33
N LEU A 210 1.84 -4.50 -15.39
CA LEU A 210 2.00 -5.67 -14.52
C LEU A 210 1.93 -7.00 -15.27
N SER A 211 1.25 -7.04 -16.42
CA SER A 211 1.14 -8.23 -17.26
C SER A 211 2.43 -8.55 -18.03
N GLU A 212 3.35 -7.58 -18.14
CA GLU A 212 4.68 -7.76 -18.76
C GLU A 212 5.64 -8.54 -17.85
N PHE A 213 5.34 -8.65 -16.55
CA PHE A 213 6.22 -9.31 -15.60
C PHE A 213 6.38 -10.79 -15.95
N LYS A 214 7.62 -11.26 -16.10
CA LYS A 214 7.88 -12.67 -16.36
C LYS A 214 7.73 -13.45 -15.06
N THR A 215 6.65 -14.21 -14.96
CA THR A 215 6.37 -15.05 -13.79
C THR A 215 6.14 -16.50 -14.13
N ILE A 216 6.62 -17.40 -13.27
CA ILE A 216 6.30 -18.83 -13.29
C ILE A 216 5.70 -19.25 -11.95
N GLU A 217 4.99 -20.38 -11.95
CA GLU A 217 4.45 -21.00 -10.74
C GLU A 217 5.23 -22.27 -10.43
N VAL A 218 5.81 -22.34 -9.23
CA VAL A 218 6.62 -23.47 -8.78
C VAL A 218 6.20 -23.79 -7.34
N ASP A 219 5.73 -25.03 -7.11
CA ASP A 219 5.32 -25.55 -5.80
C ASP A 219 4.29 -24.68 -5.05
N GLY A 220 3.38 -24.04 -5.79
CA GLY A 220 2.37 -23.15 -5.20
C GLY A 220 2.89 -21.76 -4.81
N PHE A 221 4.06 -21.37 -5.31
CA PHE A 221 4.63 -20.04 -5.18
C PHE A 221 4.77 -19.36 -6.55
N ALA A 222 4.73 -18.03 -6.57
CA ALA A 222 5.04 -17.25 -7.77
C ALA A 222 6.51 -16.84 -7.76
N GLU A 223 7.22 -17.10 -8.86
CA GLU A 223 8.57 -16.61 -9.06
C GLU A 223 8.56 -15.49 -10.10
N PHE A 224 9.03 -14.31 -9.71
CA PHE A 224 9.17 -13.12 -10.54
C PHE A 224 10.59 -13.09 -11.10
N LEU A 225 10.76 -13.57 -12.34
CA LEU A 225 12.06 -13.86 -12.93
C LEU A 225 12.91 -12.59 -13.11
N ASP A 226 12.29 -11.50 -13.57
CA ASP A 226 12.98 -10.22 -13.77
C ASP A 226 13.54 -9.62 -12.47
N PHE A 227 12.96 -10.02 -11.33
CA PHE A 227 13.33 -9.55 -10.00
C PHE A 227 14.12 -10.58 -9.20
N LYS A 228 14.22 -11.83 -9.69
CA LYS A 228 14.81 -12.97 -8.98
C LYS A 228 14.21 -13.15 -7.58
N LYS A 229 12.87 -13.05 -7.48
CA LYS A 229 12.13 -13.18 -6.22
C LYS A 229 11.09 -14.29 -6.29
N LYS A 230 11.09 -15.19 -5.30
CA LYS A 230 10.05 -16.21 -5.10
C LYS A 230 9.14 -15.78 -3.94
N VAL A 231 7.82 -15.80 -4.16
CA VAL A 231 6.83 -15.21 -3.26
C VAL A 231 5.69 -16.18 -2.95
N ASP A 232 5.37 -16.31 -1.66
CA ASP A 232 4.07 -16.80 -1.22
C ASP A 232 3.04 -15.67 -1.34
N LEU A 233 2.31 -15.67 -2.46
CA LEU A 233 1.31 -14.64 -2.73
C LEU A 233 0.15 -14.63 -1.72
N LYS A 234 -0.09 -15.71 -0.97
CA LYS A 234 -1.16 -15.76 0.05
C LYS A 234 -0.70 -15.10 1.34
N LYS A 235 0.56 -15.32 1.70
CA LYS A 235 1.19 -14.76 2.92
C LYS A 235 1.86 -13.40 2.71
N GLU A 236 2.04 -12.94 1.47
CA GLU A 236 2.79 -11.72 1.14
C GLU A 236 4.22 -11.78 1.71
N ALA A 237 4.88 -12.92 1.52
CA ALA A 237 6.22 -13.16 2.06
C ALA A 237 7.13 -13.76 1.00
N TYR A 238 8.40 -13.38 1.03
CA TYR A 238 9.43 -14.03 0.23
C TYR A 238 9.73 -15.43 0.78
N VAL A 239 9.99 -16.35 -0.14
CA VAL A 239 10.47 -17.70 0.16
C VAL A 239 11.99 -17.67 0.11
N SER A 240 12.63 -18.30 1.10
CA SER A 240 14.09 -18.48 1.13
C SER A 240 14.54 -19.62 0.23
#